data_AF-A0A2E1F8X3-F1
#
_entry.id   AF-A0A2E1F8X3-F1
#
_cell.length_a   1.000
_cell.length_b   1.000
_cell.length_c   1.000
_cell.angle_alpha   90.00
_cell.angle_beta   90.00
_cell.angle_gamma   90.00
#
_symmetry.space_group_name_H-M   'P 1'
#
loop_
_entity.id
_entity.type
_entity.pdbx_description
1 polymer ?
#
loop_
_entity_poly.entity_id
_entity_poly.type
_entity_poly.pdbx_seq_one_letter_code
_entity_poly.pdbx_strand_id
1 'polypeptide(L)'
;VNTNSWGLQISNNEFIKTVILGILVFILYYFVLFCNYHIFHIDYRFWFMGVRIFQPEMIIVLIMYFPLFFIFFFSNSLRVNGSMRFENQPEWQSRLIAGFANSLGLMMIIIIQYSTYAISGTVFWTTNWLSVNLLFGIVPMMFILPYFNRIFFQMTGRVYLGPIVTCLIFIMILSTNTVIYLPIK
;
A
#
# COMPACT_ATOMS: atom_id res chain seq x y z
N VAL A 1 -26.33 1.32 10.42
CA VAL A 1 -25.48 0.60 9.44
C VAL A 1 -25.49 -0.87 9.80
N ASN A 2 -25.86 -1.77 8.87
CA ASN A 2 -25.89 -3.21 9.15
C ASN A 2 -24.46 -3.78 9.09
N THR A 3 -23.87 -4.06 10.25
CA THR A 3 -22.47 -4.49 10.41
C THR A 3 -22.18 -5.88 9.83
N ASN A 4 -23.21 -6.68 9.55
CA ASN A 4 -23.06 -8.00 8.92
C ASN A 4 -22.50 -7.91 7.49
N SER A 5 -22.74 -6.80 6.80
CA SER A 5 -22.25 -6.56 5.43
C SER A 5 -20.74 -6.26 5.35
N TRP A 6 -20.09 -6.03 6.49
CA TRP A 6 -18.70 -5.61 6.57
C TRP A 6 -17.71 -6.77 6.48
N GLY A 7 -18.14 -8.03 6.48
CA GLY A 7 -17.22 -9.17 6.29
C GLY A 7 -16.20 -9.35 7.44
N LEU A 8 -16.56 -8.92 8.65
CA LEU A 8 -15.74 -9.03 9.87
C LEU A 8 -15.82 -10.40 10.55
N GLN A 9 -16.89 -11.16 10.31
CA GLN A 9 -17.06 -12.48 10.89
C GLN A 9 -16.04 -13.45 10.26
N ILE A 10 -15.19 -14.08 11.06
CA ILE A 10 -14.22 -15.07 10.58
C ILE A 10 -13.98 -16.12 11.67
N SER A 11 -13.88 -17.39 11.29
CA SER A 11 -13.47 -18.43 12.22
C SER A 11 -11.95 -18.40 12.42
N ASN A 12 -11.45 -18.86 13.57
CA ASN A 12 -9.99 -18.90 13.82
C ASN A 12 -9.23 -19.70 12.74
N ASN A 13 -9.85 -20.78 12.23
CA ASN A 13 -9.26 -21.58 11.16
C ASN A 13 -9.20 -20.82 9.82
N GLU A 14 -10.26 -20.10 9.46
CA GLU A 14 -10.27 -19.23 8.27
C GLU A 14 -9.28 -18.08 8.38
N PHE A 15 -9.12 -17.51 9.58
CA PHE A 15 -8.16 -16.45 9.83
C PHE A 15 -6.72 -16.92 9.59
N ILE A 16 -6.34 -18.08 10.14
CA ILE A 16 -5.01 -18.66 9.92
C ILE A 16 -4.79 -18.94 8.42
N LYS A 17 -5.77 -19.53 7.73
CA LYS A 17 -5.70 -19.74 6.28
C LYS A 17 -5.50 -18.44 5.51
N THR A 18 -6.16 -17.36 5.93
CA THR A 18 -6.05 -16.03 5.31
C THR A 18 -4.64 -15.45 5.49
N VAL A 19 -4.05 -15.60 6.67
CA VAL A 19 -2.67 -15.17 6.95
C VAL A 19 -1.67 -15.97 6.11
N ILE A 20 -1.80 -17.30 6.09
CA ILE A 20 -0.94 -18.18 5.28
C ILE A 20 -1.05 -17.82 3.80
N LEU A 21 -2.26 -17.62 3.30
CA LEU A 21 -2.50 -17.23 1.92
C LEU A 21 -1.84 -15.87 1.60
N GLY A 22 -1.95 -14.89 2.50
CA GLY A 22 -1.30 -13.59 2.33
C GLY A 22 0.23 -13.68 2.25
N ILE A 23 0.84 -14.50 3.11
CA ILE A 23 2.29 -14.76 3.09
C ILE A 23 2.69 -15.50 1.81
N LEU A 24 1.92 -16.49 1.39
CA LEU A 24 2.20 -17.27 0.18
C LEU A 24 2.14 -16.39 -1.08
N VAL A 25 1.15 -15.49 -1.17
CA VAL A 25 1.06 -14.50 -2.25
C VAL A 25 2.28 -13.58 -2.26
N PHE A 26 2.72 -13.11 -1.08
CA PHE A 26 3.92 -12.27 -0.96
C PHE A 26 5.19 -13.02 -1.43
N ILE A 27 5.36 -14.27 -1.00
CA ILE A 27 6.50 -15.11 -1.40
C ILE A 27 6.49 -15.34 -2.91
N LEU A 28 5.35 -15.73 -3.49
CA LEU A 28 5.23 -15.96 -4.92
C LEU A 28 5.47 -14.69 -5.73
N TYR A 29 4.95 -13.55 -5.29
CA TYR A 29 5.17 -12.26 -5.95
C TYR A 29 6.66 -11.93 -6.06
N TYR A 30 7.39 -12.03 -4.94
CA TYR A 30 8.83 -11.76 -4.97
C TYR A 30 9.62 -12.86 -5.65
N PHE A 31 9.23 -14.14 -5.52
CA PHE A 31 9.87 -15.24 -6.24
C PHE A 31 9.84 -15.00 -7.75
N VAL A 32 8.69 -14.63 -8.31
CA VAL A 32 8.56 -14.27 -9.73
C VAL A 32 9.46 -13.10 -10.08
N LEU A 33 9.55 -12.08 -9.23
CA LEU A 33 10.42 -10.92 -9.45
C LEU A 33 11.91 -11.30 -9.46
N PHE A 34 12.36 -12.10 -8.49
CA PHE A 34 13.72 -12.62 -8.44
C PHE A 34 14.04 -13.47 -9.68
N CYS A 35 13.13 -14.35 -10.10
CA CYS A 35 13.30 -15.13 -11.33
C CYS A 35 13.44 -14.23 -12.57
N ASN A 36 12.57 -13.23 -12.73
CA ASN A 36 12.64 -12.31 -13.86
C ASN A 36 13.96 -11.54 -13.90
N TYR A 37 14.43 -11.07 -12.74
CA TYR A 37 15.70 -10.37 -12.66
C TYR A 37 16.90 -11.31 -12.93
N HIS A 38 16.92 -12.52 -12.37
CA HIS A 38 18.05 -13.44 -12.60
C HIS A 38 18.12 -13.98 -14.03
N ILE A 39 16.99 -14.17 -14.69
CA ILE A 39 16.94 -14.69 -16.07
C ILE A 39 17.15 -13.55 -17.07
N PHE A 40 16.42 -12.44 -16.93
CA PHE A 40 16.34 -11.38 -17.93
C PHE A 40 17.08 -10.09 -17.56
N HIS A 41 17.55 -9.95 -16.31
CA HIS A 41 18.19 -8.73 -15.79
C HIS A 41 17.32 -7.47 -15.97
N ILE A 42 15.99 -7.63 -15.88
CA ILE A 42 15.03 -6.53 -16.04
C ILE A 42 14.77 -5.86 -14.68
N ASP A 43 14.90 -4.54 -14.66
CA ASP A 43 14.55 -3.69 -13.52
C ASP A 43 13.14 -3.08 -13.70
N TYR A 44 12.21 -3.37 -12.78
CA TYR A 44 10.83 -2.83 -12.79
C TYR A 44 10.74 -1.47 -12.09
N ARG A 45 11.54 -0.50 -12.53
CA ARG A 45 11.50 0.87 -12.00
C ARG A 45 10.55 1.73 -12.83
N PHE A 46 9.46 2.16 -12.21
CA PHE A 46 8.57 3.15 -12.79
C PHE A 46 8.59 4.42 -11.96
N TRP A 47 9.30 5.44 -12.48
CA TRP A 47 9.44 6.74 -11.82
C TRP A 47 10.05 6.61 -10.41
N PHE A 48 9.37 7.08 -9.36
CA PHE A 48 9.80 6.92 -7.95
C PHE A 48 9.38 5.57 -7.32
N MET A 49 8.59 4.76 -8.03
CA MET A 49 8.15 3.45 -7.56
C MET A 49 8.91 2.35 -8.30
N GLY A 50 9.88 1.73 -7.64
CA GLY A 50 10.58 0.58 -8.19
C GLY A 50 10.31 -0.68 -7.40
N VAL A 51 9.76 -1.70 -8.04
CA VAL A 51 9.77 -3.04 -7.44
C VAL A 51 11.12 -3.66 -7.78
N ARG A 52 11.94 -3.86 -6.75
CA ARG A 52 13.33 -4.30 -6.89
C ARG A 52 13.57 -5.54 -6.06
N ILE A 53 14.64 -6.24 -6.40
CA ILE A 53 15.24 -7.19 -5.49
C ILE A 53 15.64 -6.46 -4.21
N PHE A 54 15.41 -7.12 -3.09
CA PHE A 54 15.75 -6.62 -1.76
C PHE A 54 16.86 -7.47 -1.15
N GLN A 55 17.60 -6.88 -0.22
CA GLN A 55 18.57 -7.59 0.60
C GLN A 55 17.86 -8.25 1.80
N PRO A 56 18.34 -9.39 2.31
CA PRO A 56 17.66 -10.13 3.39
C PRO A 56 17.31 -9.29 4.62
N GLU A 57 18.11 -8.27 4.92
CA GLU A 57 17.91 -7.36 6.04
C GLU A 57 16.59 -6.57 5.95
N MET A 58 16.07 -6.36 4.74
CA MET A 58 14.77 -5.72 4.52
C MET A 58 13.60 -6.55 5.06
N ILE A 59 13.77 -7.86 5.28
CA ILE A 59 12.76 -8.69 5.95
C ILE A 59 12.63 -8.31 7.42
N ILE A 60 13.73 -7.94 8.09
CA ILE A 60 13.71 -7.49 9.48
C ILE A 60 12.95 -6.17 9.57
N VAL A 61 13.23 -5.26 8.63
CA VAL A 61 12.52 -3.98 8.50
C VAL A 61 11.02 -4.20 8.27
N LEU A 62 10.66 -5.14 7.40
CA LEU A 62 9.28 -5.52 7.13
C LEU A 62 8.57 -5.96 8.42
N ILE A 63 9.17 -6.88 9.19
CA ILE A 63 8.58 -7.38 10.43
C ILE A 63 8.43 -6.26 11.47
N MET A 64 9.37 -5.32 11.52
CA MET A 64 9.32 -4.18 12.43
C MET A 64 8.17 -3.22 12.12
N TYR A 65 7.97 -2.89 10.84
CA TYR A 65 6.91 -1.95 10.43
C TYR A 65 5.53 -2.60 10.33
N PHE A 66 5.47 -3.91 10.05
CA PHE A 66 4.21 -4.61 9.78
C PHE A 66 3.12 -4.40 10.84
N PRO A 67 3.36 -4.53 12.16
CA PRO A 67 2.28 -4.41 13.15
C PRO A 67 1.56 -3.05 13.12
N LEU A 68 2.33 -1.96 13.00
CA LEU A 68 1.78 -0.61 13.03
C LEU A 68 1.12 -0.24 11.70
N PHE A 69 1.77 -0.56 10.58
CA PHE A 69 1.21 -0.32 9.26
C PHE A 69 -0.01 -1.20 8.99
N PHE A 70 -0.04 -2.43 9.50
CA PHE A 70 -1.18 -3.31 9.34
C PHE A 70 -2.47 -2.70 9.92
N ILE A 71 -2.40 -2.00 11.05
CA ILE A 71 -3.56 -1.29 11.63
C ILE A 71 -4.10 -0.25 10.64
N PHE A 72 -3.21 0.52 10.00
CA PHE A 72 -3.59 1.51 9.00
C PHE A 72 -4.21 0.87 7.75
N PHE A 73 -3.58 -0.17 7.20
CA PHE A 73 -4.08 -0.88 6.01
C PHE A 73 -5.41 -1.59 6.29
N PHE A 74 -5.56 -2.19 7.47
CA PHE A 74 -6.79 -2.82 7.91
C PHE A 74 -7.92 -1.80 8.07
N SER A 75 -7.64 -0.66 8.70
CA SER A 75 -8.58 0.47 8.80
C SER A 75 -9.03 0.97 7.42
N ASN A 76 -8.10 1.08 6.46
CA ASN A 76 -8.44 1.40 5.08
C ASN A 76 -9.38 0.36 4.45
N SER A 77 -9.05 -0.93 4.59
CA SER A 77 -9.88 -2.02 4.06
C SER A 77 -11.29 -2.00 4.64
N LEU A 78 -11.43 -1.75 5.95
CA LEU A 78 -12.72 -1.63 6.62
C LEU A 78 -13.53 -0.44 6.09
N ARG A 79 -12.90 0.72 5.94
CA ARG A 79 -13.55 1.93 5.41
C ARG A 79 -14.04 1.71 3.98
N VAL A 80 -13.18 1.19 3.10
CA VAL A 80 -13.49 1.03 1.68
C VAL A 80 -14.58 -0.03 1.46
N ASN A 81 -14.53 -1.15 2.19
CA ASN A 81 -15.46 -2.26 2.00
C ASN A 81 -16.74 -2.12 2.82
N GLY A 82 -16.68 -1.47 3.98
CA GLY A 82 -17.81 -1.25 4.88
C GLY A 82 -18.58 0.04 4.60
N SER A 83 -17.90 1.20 4.66
CA SER A 83 -18.58 2.51 4.65
C SER A 83 -18.68 3.18 3.29
N MET A 84 -17.87 2.78 2.30
CA MET A 84 -17.83 3.41 0.97
C MET A 84 -18.58 2.62 -0.11
N ARG A 85 -19.47 1.70 0.28
CA ARG A 85 -20.29 0.90 -0.62
C ARG A 85 -21.74 1.39 -0.62
N PHE A 86 -22.13 2.09 -1.67
CA PHE A 86 -23.47 2.63 -1.86
C PHE A 86 -24.24 1.78 -2.89
N GLU A 87 -25.50 1.46 -2.60
CA GLU A 87 -26.30 0.52 -3.41
C GLU A 87 -26.53 0.99 -4.86
N ASN A 88 -26.66 2.29 -5.09
CA ASN A 88 -26.94 2.87 -6.41
C ASN A 88 -25.71 3.47 -7.10
N GLN A 89 -24.49 3.07 -6.70
CA GLN A 89 -23.26 3.61 -7.29
C GLN A 89 -22.53 2.53 -8.10
N PRO A 90 -22.15 2.81 -9.37
CA PRO A 90 -21.38 1.86 -10.15
C PRO A 90 -20.00 1.62 -9.51
N GLU A 91 -19.52 0.38 -9.58
CA GLU A 91 -18.31 -0.03 -8.84
C GLU A 91 -17.07 0.76 -9.23
N TRP A 92 -16.91 1.12 -10.51
CA TRP A 92 -15.76 1.88 -10.99
C TRP A 92 -15.71 3.28 -10.36
N GLN A 93 -16.87 3.93 -10.18
CA GLN A 93 -16.95 5.23 -9.50
C GLN A 93 -16.64 5.09 -8.01
N SER A 94 -17.19 4.06 -7.36
CA SER A 94 -16.91 3.79 -5.94
C SER A 94 -15.41 3.57 -5.69
N ARG A 95 -14.73 2.82 -6.57
CA ARG A 95 -13.27 2.61 -6.50
C ARG A 95 -12.48 3.90 -6.75
N LEU A 96 -12.88 4.72 -7.73
CA LEU A 96 -12.24 6.02 -7.99
C LEU A 96 -12.36 6.96 -6.80
N ILE A 97 -13.56 7.11 -6.24
CA ILE A 97 -13.80 7.96 -5.07
C ILE A 97 -12.99 7.43 -3.89
N ALA A 98 -12.93 6.12 -3.68
CA ALA A 98 -12.12 5.53 -2.62
C ALA A 98 -10.62 5.80 -2.80
N GLY A 99 -10.11 5.70 -4.04
CA GLY A 99 -8.73 6.04 -4.39
C GLY A 99 -8.39 7.48 -4.07
N PHE A 100 -9.18 8.43 -4.58
CA PHE A 100 -9.01 9.86 -4.30
C PHE A 100 -9.17 10.16 -2.81
N ALA A 101 -10.21 9.66 -2.15
CA ALA A 101 -10.42 9.89 -0.72
C ALA A 101 -9.25 9.38 0.13
N ASN A 102 -8.55 8.31 -0.30
CA ASN A 102 -7.39 7.80 0.41
C ASN A 102 -6.10 8.61 0.15
N SER A 103 -5.94 9.17 -1.05
CA SER A 103 -4.70 9.89 -1.44
C SER A 103 -4.80 11.42 -1.40
N LEU A 104 -6.00 12.00 -1.23
CA LEU A 104 -6.24 13.45 -1.35
C LEU A 104 -5.39 14.26 -0.40
N GLY A 105 -5.28 13.85 0.87
CA GLY A 105 -4.45 14.55 1.85
C GLY A 105 -2.98 14.61 1.44
N LEU A 106 -2.44 13.50 0.94
CA LEU A 106 -1.06 13.42 0.44
C LEU A 106 -0.87 14.21 -0.86
N MET A 107 -1.87 14.19 -1.73
CA MET A 107 -1.85 14.94 -2.99
C MET A 107 -1.86 16.46 -2.72
N MET A 108 -2.62 16.93 -1.72
CA MET A 108 -2.63 18.33 -1.32
C MET A 108 -1.26 18.82 -0.84
N ILE A 109 -0.50 17.99 -0.12
CA ILE A 109 0.87 18.32 0.29
C ILE A 109 1.74 18.57 -0.94
N ILE A 110 1.70 17.68 -1.94
CA ILE A 110 2.46 17.86 -3.18
C ILE A 110 2.00 19.13 -3.92
N ILE A 111 0.69 19.37 -4.04
CA ILE A 111 0.15 20.55 -4.73
C ILE A 111 0.65 21.85 -4.06
N ILE A 112 0.59 21.95 -2.73
CA ILE A 112 1.06 23.14 -2.00
C ILE A 112 2.56 23.35 -2.22
N GLN A 113 3.35 22.26 -2.12
CA GLN A 113 4.79 22.29 -2.27
C GLN A 113 5.24 22.83 -3.63
N TYR A 114 4.58 22.39 -4.70
CA TYR A 114 4.96 22.75 -6.06
C TYR A 114 4.28 24.01 -6.59
N SER A 115 3.09 24.38 -6.08
CA SER A 115 2.44 25.65 -6.42
C SER A 115 3.22 26.84 -5.87
N THR A 116 3.70 26.74 -4.62
CA THR A 116 4.55 27.76 -4.00
C THR A 116 5.89 27.89 -4.71
N TYR A 117 6.50 26.75 -5.10
CA TYR A 117 7.71 26.75 -5.92
C TYR A 117 7.51 27.45 -7.26
N ALA A 118 6.39 27.22 -7.95
CA ALA A 118 6.09 27.87 -9.22
C ALA A 118 5.91 29.40 -9.11
N ILE A 119 5.42 29.90 -7.97
CA ILE A 119 5.16 31.33 -7.74
C ILE A 119 6.39 32.06 -7.19
N SER A 120 7.05 31.48 -6.20
CA SER A 120 8.11 32.14 -5.41
C SER A 120 9.53 31.70 -5.79
N GLY A 121 9.68 30.66 -6.62
CA GLY A 121 10.97 30.06 -6.94
C GLY A 121 11.58 29.23 -5.80
N THR A 122 10.93 29.18 -4.63
CA THR A 122 11.35 28.42 -3.46
C THR A 122 10.26 27.48 -2.99
N VAL A 123 10.69 26.33 -2.48
CA VAL A 123 9.81 25.24 -2.04
C VAL A 123 9.20 25.57 -0.68
N PHE A 124 7.92 25.26 -0.44
CA PHE A 124 7.24 25.60 0.83
C PHE A 124 7.87 24.94 2.06
N TRP A 125 7.98 23.60 2.07
CA TRP A 125 8.68 22.85 3.10
C TRP A 125 10.15 22.71 2.73
N THR A 126 10.97 23.63 3.23
CA THR A 126 12.41 23.66 3.00
C THR A 126 13.18 22.65 3.86
N THR A 127 12.76 22.46 5.13
CA THR A 127 13.46 21.58 6.09
C THR A 127 13.21 20.09 5.83
N ASN A 128 12.01 19.72 5.41
CA ASN A 128 11.58 18.33 5.16
C ASN A 128 11.31 18.06 3.66
N TRP A 129 12.01 18.76 2.77
CA TRP A 129 11.82 18.65 1.33
C TRP A 129 11.95 17.20 0.82
N LEU A 130 12.91 16.43 1.35
CA LEU A 130 13.11 15.03 0.97
C LEU A 130 11.89 14.15 1.29
N SER A 131 11.27 14.37 2.45
CA SER A 131 10.06 13.64 2.87
C SER A 131 8.90 13.92 1.92
N VAL A 132 8.78 15.16 1.43
CA VAL A 132 7.77 15.53 0.43
C VAL A 132 8.08 14.88 -0.93
N ASN A 133 9.35 14.79 -1.31
CA ASN A 133 9.75 14.08 -2.53
C ASN A 133 9.41 12.58 -2.47
N LEU A 134 9.52 11.95 -1.30
CA LEU A 134 9.12 10.55 -1.11
C LEU A 134 7.62 10.32 -1.35
N LEU A 135 6.79 11.35 -1.14
CA LEU A 135 5.35 11.26 -1.40
C LEU A 135 5.02 10.96 -2.86
N PHE A 136 5.89 11.27 -3.82
CA PHE A 136 5.66 10.88 -5.23
C PHE A 136 5.61 9.37 -5.43
N GLY A 137 6.33 8.58 -4.62
CA GLY A 137 6.20 7.12 -4.63
C GLY A 137 4.97 6.64 -3.84
N ILE A 138 4.66 7.30 -2.72
CA ILE A 138 3.59 6.87 -1.80
C ILE A 138 2.19 7.21 -2.34
N VAL A 139 2.00 8.37 -2.98
CA VAL A 139 0.69 8.82 -3.46
C VAL A 139 0.06 7.84 -4.46
N PRO A 140 0.77 7.37 -5.51
CA PRO A 140 0.21 6.36 -6.42
C PRO A 140 -0.14 5.05 -5.69
N MET A 141 0.70 4.60 -4.76
CA MET A 141 0.40 3.40 -3.95
C MET A 141 -0.89 3.58 -3.16
N MET A 142 -1.01 4.70 -2.46
CA MET A 142 -2.19 4.99 -1.64
C MET A 142 -3.46 5.18 -2.48
N PHE A 143 -3.34 5.67 -3.72
CA PHE A 143 -4.47 5.75 -4.64
C PHE A 143 -4.94 4.36 -5.09
N ILE A 144 -4.02 3.44 -5.36
CA ILE A 144 -4.32 2.08 -5.83
C ILE A 144 -4.75 1.16 -4.67
N LEU A 145 -4.31 1.42 -3.44
CA LEU A 145 -4.59 0.58 -2.25
C LEU A 145 -6.08 0.20 -2.09
N PRO A 146 -7.05 1.13 -2.15
CA PRO A 146 -8.47 0.82 -2.09
C PRO A 146 -8.95 -0.16 -3.17
N TYR A 147 -8.35 -0.14 -4.36
CA TYR A 147 -8.72 -1.03 -5.46
C TYR A 147 -8.37 -2.48 -5.12
N PHE A 148 -7.14 -2.71 -4.63
CA PHE A 148 -6.73 -4.05 -4.19
C PHE A 148 -7.61 -4.54 -3.04
N ASN A 149 -7.84 -3.71 -2.02
CA ASN A 149 -8.71 -4.07 -0.90
C ASN A 149 -10.13 -4.44 -1.36
N ARG A 150 -10.66 -3.75 -2.38
CA ARG A 150 -11.96 -4.05 -2.97
C ARG A 150 -11.98 -5.37 -3.74
N ILE A 151 -10.96 -5.62 -4.56
CA ILE A 151 -10.82 -6.84 -5.36
C ILE A 151 -10.71 -8.07 -4.43
N PHE A 152 -9.86 -8.00 -3.42
CA PHE A 152 -9.71 -9.10 -2.45
C PHE A 152 -10.98 -9.33 -1.63
N PHE A 153 -11.71 -8.27 -1.27
CA PHE A 153 -12.98 -8.40 -0.58
C PHE A 153 -14.06 -9.04 -1.47
N GLN A 154 -14.10 -8.72 -2.77
CA GLN A 154 -15.04 -9.36 -3.71
C GLN A 154 -14.76 -10.85 -3.90
N MET A 155 -13.49 -11.25 -3.89
CA MET A 155 -13.10 -12.65 -4.04
C MET A 155 -13.33 -13.49 -2.77
N THR A 156 -13.14 -12.89 -1.59
CA THR A 156 -13.15 -13.64 -0.31
C THR A 156 -14.38 -13.37 0.55
N GLY A 157 -15.09 -12.28 0.32
CA GLY A 157 -16.14 -11.77 1.21
C GLY A 157 -15.63 -11.26 2.56
N ARG A 158 -14.31 -11.15 2.76
CA ARG A 158 -13.67 -10.80 4.04
C ARG A 158 -12.71 -9.62 3.90
N VAL A 159 -12.56 -8.84 4.97
CA VAL A 159 -11.76 -7.60 4.98
C VAL A 159 -10.27 -7.83 5.21
N TYR A 160 -9.87 -9.03 5.67
CA TYR A 160 -8.53 -9.32 6.18
C TYR A 160 -7.47 -9.59 5.09
N LEU A 161 -7.84 -10.23 3.98
CA LEU A 161 -6.84 -10.68 3.00
C LEU A 161 -6.15 -9.51 2.29
N GLY A 162 -6.93 -8.53 1.83
CA GLY A 162 -6.43 -7.33 1.16
C GLY A 162 -5.35 -6.59 1.94
N PRO A 163 -5.59 -6.19 3.22
CA PRO A 163 -4.61 -5.47 4.02
C PRO A 163 -3.38 -6.32 4.35
N ILE A 164 -3.49 -7.64 4.53
CA ILE A 164 -2.30 -8.50 4.75
C ILE A 164 -1.39 -8.45 3.51
N VAL A 165 -1.94 -8.74 2.33
CA VAL A 165 -1.17 -8.79 1.08
C VAL A 165 -0.58 -7.43 0.73
N THR A 166 -1.41 -6.38 0.72
CA THR A 166 -0.99 -5.03 0.33
C THR A 166 -0.01 -4.42 1.33
N CYS A 167 -0.17 -4.67 2.64
CA CYS A 167 0.77 -4.20 3.65
C CYS A 167 2.16 -4.84 3.46
N LEU A 168 2.23 -6.17 3.28
CA LEU A 168 3.50 -6.87 3.06
C LEU A 168 4.23 -6.35 1.82
N ILE A 169 3.52 -6.24 0.69
CA ILE A 169 4.10 -5.80 -0.58
C ILE A 169 4.53 -4.33 -0.50
N PHE A 170 3.67 -3.45 0.02
CA PHE A 170 3.94 -2.00 -0.01
C PHE A 170 5.07 -1.61 0.93
N ILE A 171 5.14 -2.19 2.13
CA ILE A 171 6.27 -1.93 3.05
C ILE A 171 7.58 -2.36 2.39
N MET A 172 7.60 -3.52 1.74
CA MET A 172 8.82 -4.01 1.09
C MET A 172 9.23 -3.12 -0.09
N ILE A 173 8.29 -2.68 -0.93
CA ILE A 173 8.60 -1.75 -2.03
C ILE A 173 9.11 -0.41 -1.48
N LEU A 174 8.44 0.16 -0.49
CA LEU A 174 8.83 1.46 0.07
C LEU A 174 10.21 1.39 0.74
N SER A 175 10.43 0.38 1.57
CA SER A 175 11.72 0.17 2.27
C SER A 175 12.87 -0.03 1.29
N THR A 176 12.65 -0.74 0.18
CA THR A 176 13.71 -0.99 -0.82
C THR A 176 14.02 0.25 -1.67
N ASN A 177 13.11 1.22 -1.75
CA ASN A 177 13.33 2.48 -2.46
C ASN A 177 13.90 3.59 -1.56
N THR A 178 14.03 3.36 -0.26
CA THR A 178 14.61 4.31 0.70
C THR A 178 15.93 3.81 1.27
N VAL A 179 16.73 4.76 1.78
CA VAL A 179 17.94 4.43 2.53
C VAL A 179 17.53 4.16 3.97
N ILE A 180 17.81 2.95 4.46
CA ILE A 180 17.56 2.55 5.84
C ILE A 180 18.89 2.21 6.49
N TYR A 181 19.17 2.88 7.61
CA TYR A 181 20.33 2.58 8.44
C TYR A 181 19.92 1.54 9.48
N LEU A 182 20.39 0.31 9.29
CA LEU A 182 20.26 -0.71 10.30
C LEU A 182 21.44 -0.59 11.26
N PRO A 183 21.22 -0.42 12.58
CA PRO A 183 22.28 -0.44 13.57
C PRO A 183 22.74 -1.88 13.85
N ILE A 184 22.91 -2.67 12.79
CA ILE A 184 23.46 -4.01 12.84
C ILE A 184 24.96 -3.80 12.58
N LYS A 185 25.77 -4.21 13.55
CA LYS A 185 27.23 -4.07 13.55
C LYS A 185 27.88 -4.69 12.33
#